data_AF-A0A133YUA8-F1
#
_entry.id   AF-A0A133YUA8-F1
#
_cell.length_a   1.000
_cell.length_b   1.000
_cell.length_c   1.000
_cell.angle_alpha   90.00
_cell.angle_beta   90.00
_cell.angle_gamma   90.00
#
_symmetry.space_group_name_H-M   'P 1'
#
loop_
_entity.id
_entity.type
_entity.pdbx_description
1 polymer ?
#
loop_
_entity_poly.entity_id
_entity_poly.type
_entity_poly.pdbx_seq_one_letter_code
_entity_poly.pdbx_strand_id
1 'polypeptide(L)'
;MYFCGDCKKQFQGGRRIDSTTLWQSYLTEKRTVKELSVMHKCSERTIRRKLKLVAESFTPSFPKEATVIIDTTYFSRTFGVMFSKMQLREITVR
;
A
#
# COMPACT_ATOMS: atom_id res chain seq x y z
N MET A 1 -6.92 24.52 18.19
CA MET A 1 -6.26 25.43 17.24
C MET A 1 -5.28 26.26 18.06
N TYR A 2 -3.97 26.15 17.83
CA TYR A 2 -2.98 26.84 18.69
C TYR A 2 -2.58 28.17 18.05
N PHE A 3 -2.78 29.25 18.79
CA PHE A 3 -2.48 30.63 18.38
C PHE A 3 -1.47 31.24 19.36
N CYS A 4 -0.43 31.87 18.82
CA CYS A 4 0.58 32.59 19.60
C CYS A 4 0.12 34.03 19.82
N GLY A 5 -0.09 34.44 21.07
CA GLY A 5 -0.49 35.81 21.42
C GLY A 5 0.53 36.87 21.03
N ASP A 6 1.82 36.59 21.26
CA ASP A 6 2.90 37.56 21.04
C ASP A 6 3.22 37.77 19.56
N CYS A 7 3.21 36.67 18.81
CA CYS A 7 3.59 36.67 17.40
C CYS A 7 2.39 36.71 16.43
N LYS A 8 1.16 36.71 16.97
CA LYS A 8 -0.13 36.68 16.24
C LYS A 8 -0.22 35.64 15.12
N LYS A 9 0.64 34.62 15.16
CA LYS A 9 0.72 33.55 14.17
C LYS A 9 -0.03 32.34 14.68
N GLN A 10 -0.73 31.68 13.77
CA GLN A 10 -1.49 30.49 14.06
C GLN A 10 -0.74 29.26 13.56
N PHE A 11 -0.70 28.21 14.37
CA PHE A 11 -0.07 26.96 13.98
C PHE A 11 -0.93 26.25 12.92
N GLN A 12 -0.42 26.15 11.70
CA GLN A 12 -1.13 25.58 10.55
C GLN A 12 -0.90 24.07 10.35
N GLY A 13 -0.21 23.37 11.27
CA GLY A 13 -0.11 21.90 11.27
C GLY A 13 0.59 21.23 10.08
N GLY A 14 1.04 22.00 9.09
CA GLY A 14 1.59 21.49 7.84
C GLY A 14 0.54 20.86 6.91
N ARG A 15 0.90 20.70 5.64
CA ARG A 15 0.03 20.04 4.65
C ARG A 15 0.05 18.53 4.92
N ARG A 16 -1.09 17.97 5.34
CA ARG A 16 -1.22 16.53 5.59
C ARG A 16 -1.31 15.78 4.25
N ILE A 17 -0.51 14.72 4.11
CA ILE A 17 -0.57 13.81 2.98
C ILE A 17 -1.78 12.89 3.17
N ASP A 18 -2.65 12.87 2.16
CA ASP A 18 -3.74 11.89 2.08
C ASP A 18 -3.17 10.49 1.80
N SER A 19 -3.57 9.53 2.64
CA SER A 19 -3.05 8.16 2.60
C SER A 19 -3.58 7.37 1.43
N THR A 20 -4.80 7.64 0.97
CA THR A 20 -5.45 6.89 -0.10
C THR A 20 -4.82 7.22 -1.46
N THR A 21 -4.66 8.51 -1.75
CA THR A 21 -3.95 8.97 -2.96
C THR A 21 -2.50 8.51 -2.99
N LEU A 22 -1.80 8.54 -1.84
CA LEU A 22 -0.43 8.02 -1.74
C LEU A 22 -0.35 6.52 -2.10
N TRP A 23 -1.29 5.72 -1.60
CA TRP A 23 -1.35 4.28 -1.87
C TRP A 23 -1.67 3.98 -3.34
N GLN A 24 -2.59 4.73 -3.95
CA GLN A 24 -2.91 4.62 -5.37
C GLN A 24 -1.72 4.98 -6.27
N SER A 25 -1.00 6.06 -5.98
CA SER A 25 0.23 6.42 -6.71
C SER A 25 1.33 5.36 -6.57
N TYR A 26 1.42 4.69 -5.43
CA TYR A 26 2.36 3.60 -5.23
C TYR A 26 2.02 2.36 -6.09
N LEU A 27 0.75 1.96 -6.14
CA LEU A 27 0.31 0.77 -6.87
C LEU A 27 0.15 0.99 -8.38
N THR A 28 -0.59 2.02 -8.79
CA THR A 28 -1.02 2.22 -10.18
C THR A 28 0.09 2.82 -11.03
N GLU A 29 0.82 3.78 -10.49
CA GLU A 29 1.89 4.48 -11.21
C GLU A 29 3.26 3.83 -10.98
N LYS A 30 3.32 2.74 -10.21
CA LYS A 30 4.53 1.97 -9.85
C LYS A 30 5.68 2.83 -9.33
N ARG A 31 5.35 3.93 -8.64
CA ARG A 31 6.35 4.88 -8.13
C ARG A 31 7.14 4.31 -6.96
N THR A 32 8.44 4.59 -6.95
CA THR A 32 9.32 4.19 -5.86
C THR A 32 9.11 5.08 -4.63
N VAL A 33 9.49 4.58 -3.45
CA VAL A 33 9.43 5.34 -2.19
C VAL A 33 10.24 6.64 -2.29
N LYS A 34 11.36 6.63 -3.01
CA LYS A 34 12.22 7.79 -3.22
C LYS A 34 11.51 8.86 -4.06
N GLU A 35 10.86 8.49 -5.15
CA GLU A 35 10.10 9.43 -5.98
C GLU A 35 8.92 10.04 -5.22
N LEU A 36 8.18 9.22 -4.46
CA LEU A 36 7.11 9.69 -3.60
C LEU A 36 7.62 10.68 -2.53
N SER A 37 8.81 10.44 -1.99
CA SER A 37 9.44 11.33 -1.01
C SER A 37 9.73 12.72 -1.59
N VAL A 38 10.20 12.78 -2.85
CA VAL A 38 10.48 14.02 -3.56
C VAL A 38 9.19 14.77 -3.88
N MET A 39 8.18 14.07 -4.41
CA MET A 39 6.91 14.69 -4.78
C MET A 39 6.17 15.28 -3.58
N HIS A 40 6.11 14.54 -2.47
CA HIS A 40 5.43 14.97 -1.26
C HIS A 40 6.31 15.78 -0.30
N LYS A 41 7.55 16.09 -0.71
CA LYS A 41 8.55 16.85 0.10
C LYS A 41 8.68 16.30 1.52
N CYS A 42 8.74 14.98 1.63
CA CYS A 42 8.79 14.26 2.91
C CYS A 42 9.94 13.27 2.92
N SER A 43 10.38 12.86 4.11
CA SER A 43 11.37 11.80 4.22
C SER A 43 10.81 10.46 3.72
N GLU A 44 11.68 9.61 3.17
CA GLU A 44 11.31 8.23 2.81
C GLU A 44 10.74 7.46 4.01
N ARG A 45 11.25 7.72 5.22
CA ARG A 45 10.75 7.11 6.47
C ARG A 45 9.27 7.44 6.69
N THR A 46 8.86 8.68 6.42
CA THR A 46 7.47 9.12 6.53
C THR A 46 6.57 8.38 5.54
N ILE A 47 7.04 8.24 4.28
CA ILE A 47 6.31 7.50 3.24
C ILE A 47 6.14 6.03 3.63
N ARG A 48 7.22 5.36 4.05
CA ARG A 48 7.15 3.95 4.50
C ARG A 48 6.18 3.77 5.67
N ARG A 49 6.21 4.67 6.65
CA ARG A 49 5.28 4.62 7.78
C ARG A 49 3.83 4.76 7.32
N LYS A 50 3.55 5.67 6.39
CA LYS A 50 2.21 5.88 5.83
C LYS A 50 1.71 4.68 5.03
N LEU A 51 2.57 4.10 4.19
CA LEU A 51 2.23 2.88 3.43
C LEU A 51 1.93 1.71 4.38
N LYS A 52 2.71 1.55 5.45
CA LYS A 52 2.47 0.51 6.46
C LYS A 52 1.10 0.64 7.14
N LEU A 53 0.70 1.86 7.50
CA LEU A 53 -0.61 2.10 8.12
C LEU A 53 -1.77 1.71 7.18
N VAL A 54 -1.64 1.98 5.88
CA VAL A 54 -2.65 1.58 4.89
C VAL A 54 -2.70 0.05 4.75
N ALA A 55 -1.54 -0.60 4.72
CA ALA A 55 -1.47 -2.06 4.68
C ALA A 55 -2.07 -2.72 5.93
N GLU A 56 -1.87 -2.14 7.12
CA GLU A 56 -2.47 -2.61 8.37
C GLU A 56 -4.00 -2.41 8.40
N SER A 57 -4.51 -1.35 7.77
CA SER A 57 -5.96 -1.13 7.64
C SER A 57 -6.64 -2.00 6.59
N PHE A 58 -5.87 -2.69 5.75
CA PHE A 58 -6.42 -3.54 4.71
C PHE A 58 -6.87 -4.87 5.30
N THR A 59 -8.18 -5.08 5.35
CA THR A 59 -8.77 -6.39 5.65
C THR A 59 -8.96 -7.16 4.35
N PRO A 60 -8.08 -8.13 4.01
CA PRO A 60 -8.29 -8.96 2.84
C PRO A 60 -9.58 -9.76 2.99
N SER A 61 -10.52 -9.57 2.07
CA SER A 61 -11.65 -10.49 1.91
C SER A 61 -11.17 -11.67 1.07
N PHE A 62 -10.95 -12.80 1.72
CA PHE A 62 -10.59 -14.03 1.02
C PHE A 62 -11.85 -14.80 0.63
N PRO A 63 -12.05 -15.12 -0.66
CA PRO A 63 -13.09 -16.05 -1.04
C PRO A 63 -12.78 -17.44 -0.45
N LYS A 64 -13.81 -18.18 -0.02
CA LYS A 64 -13.66 -19.53 0.56
C LYS A 64 -12.94 -20.51 -0.38
N GLU A 65 -13.11 -20.33 -1.68
CA GLU A 65 -12.38 -21.04 -2.73
C GLU A 65 -12.02 -20.05 -3.83
N ALA A 66 -10.75 -20.03 -4.23
CA ALA A 66 -10.29 -19.33 -5.44
C ALA A 66 -9.63 -20.34 -6.36
N THR A 67 -10.18 -20.48 -7.58
CA THR A 67 -9.56 -21.25 -8.65
C THR A 67 -8.79 -20.30 -9.53
N VAL A 68 -7.45 -20.37 -9.46
CA VAL A 68 -6.56 -19.58 -10.30
C VAL A 68 -6.05 -20.49 -11.43
N ILE A 69 -6.43 -20.18 -12.66
CA ILE A 69 -5.94 -20.86 -13.86
C ILE A 69 -4.81 -20.01 -14.42
N ILE A 70 -3.57 -20.50 -14.33
CA ILE A 70 -2.40 -19.83 -14.90
C ILE A 70 -1.92 -20.66 -16.09
N ASP A 71 -1.78 -19.98 -17.23
CA ASP A 71 -1.13 -20.54 -18.41
C ASP A 71 0.38 -20.56 -18.18
N THR A 72 0.94 -21.75 -17.96
CA THR A 72 2.37 -21.95 -17.68
C THR A 72 3.23 -21.89 -18.94
N THR A 73 2.61 -21.85 -20.14
CA THR A 73 3.33 -21.70 -21.41
C THR A 73 4.07 -20.36 -21.50
N TYR A 74 3.54 -19.32 -20.83
CA TYR A 74 4.19 -18.01 -20.71
C TYR A 74 5.50 -18.04 -19.88
N PHE A 75 5.66 -19.02 -19.00
CA PHE A 75 6.83 -19.18 -18.12
C PHE A 75 7.80 -20.27 -18.61
N SER A 76 7.87 -20.47 -19.93
CA SER A 76 8.84 -21.36 -20.58
C SER A 76 8.86 -22.81 -20.05
N ARG A 77 7.71 -23.33 -19.60
CA ARG A 77 7.51 -24.76 -19.33
C ARG A 77 6.79 -25.44 -20.49
N THR A 78 7.29 -26.61 -20.89
CA THR A 78 6.93 -27.28 -22.15
C THR A 78 5.57 -27.98 -22.14
N PHE A 79 4.88 -28.15 -21.00
CA PHE A 79 3.52 -28.72 -20.95
C PHE A 79 2.73 -28.28 -19.70
N GLY A 80 1.43 -28.02 -19.91
CA GLY A 80 0.36 -28.24 -18.93
C GLY A 80 -0.11 -27.02 -18.13
N VAL A 81 -1.34 -26.58 -18.41
CA VAL A 81 -2.14 -25.70 -17.52
C VAL A 81 -1.99 -26.16 -16.07
N MET A 82 -1.55 -25.26 -15.19
CA MET A 82 -1.38 -25.59 -13.78
C MET A 82 -2.66 -25.23 -13.02
N PHE A 83 -3.36 -26.24 -12.52
CA PHE A 83 -4.51 -26.08 -11.64
C PHE A 83 -4.05 -26.07 -10.18
N SER A 84 -4.13 -24.92 -9.52
CA SER A 84 -3.83 -24.82 -8.08
C SER A 84 -5.09 -24.46 -7.32
N LYS A 85 -5.64 -25.40 -6.56
CA LYS A 85 -6.66 -25.11 -5.55
C LYS A 85 -5.98 -24.55 -4.32
N MET A 86 -6.15 -23.25 -4.09
CA MET A 86 -5.59 -22.57 -2.93
C MET A 86 -6.60 -22.57 -1.79
N GLN A 87 -6.43 -23.48 -0.83
CA GLN A 87 -7.22 -23.51 0.40
C GLN A 87 -6.52 -22.66 1.46
N LEU A 88 -6.89 -21.38 1.58
CA LEU A 88 -6.38 -20.51 2.64
C LEU A 88 -7.13 -20.80 3.94
N ARG A 89 -6.48 -21.53 4.85
CA ARG A 89 -6.92 -21.57 6.26
C ARG A 89 -6.49 -20.27 6.92
N GLU A 90 -7.35 -19.71 7.77
CA GLU A 90 -7.03 -18.53 8.58
C GLU A 90 -5.70 -18.74 9.29
N ILE A 91 -4.67 -18.01 8.87
CA ILE A 91 -3.42 -17.93 9.64
C ILE A 91 -3.74 -16.98 10.79
N THR A 92 -4.19 -17.54 11.91
CA THR A 92 -4.18 -16.83 13.19
C THR A 92 -2.72 -16.53 13.52
N VAL A 93 -2.28 -15.30 13.27
CA VAL A 93 -1.00 -14.80 13.77
C VAL A 93 -1.14 -14.72 15.29
N ARG A 94 -0.52 -15.68 16.00
CA ARG A 94 -0.27 -15.60 17.44
C ARG A 94 0.98 -14.79 17.71
#